data_AF-A0A086D7P3-F1
#
_entry.id   AF-A0A086D7P3-F1
#
_cell.length_a   1.000
_cell.length_b   1.000
_cell.length_c   1.000
_cell.angle_alpha   90.00
_cell.angle_beta   90.00
_cell.angle_gamma   90.00
#
_symmetry.space_group_name_H-M   'P 1'
#
loop_
_entity.id
_entity.type
_entity.pdbx_description
1 polymer ?
#
loop_
_entity_poly.entity_id
_entity_poly.type
_entity_poly.pdbx_seq_one_letter_code
_entity_poly.pdbx_strand_id
1 'polypeptide(L)'
;MAGKAKYQLTAGTSIGITDAAIETLEDMATATLLEIGTTQKEVTYTGGQKQDVEVTVLLSDEQEMDNGLESPGELSLSGNWLPSDTGQMSLRAADADNSKRGIVLTFPSGNKSTMLVQVRQETWSVGVNGVASGGFTLRVKGKPQYTEVSAGA
;
A
#
# COMPACT_ATOMS: atom_id res chain seq x y z
N MET A 1 33.00 -6.94 -2.49
CA MET A 1 32.83 -5.51 -2.87
C MET A 1 31.38 -5.13 -2.66
N ALA A 2 31.07 -4.41 -1.58
CA ALA A 2 29.73 -3.89 -1.35
C ALA A 2 29.51 -2.71 -2.31
N GLY A 3 28.73 -2.92 -3.36
CA GLY A 3 28.32 -1.83 -4.24
C GLY A 3 27.61 -0.76 -3.41
N LYS A 4 27.88 0.51 -3.70
CA LYS A 4 27.22 1.66 -3.02
C LYS A 4 25.68 1.67 -3.18
N ALA A 5 25.14 0.80 -4.03
CA ALA A 5 23.71 0.61 -4.23
C ALA A 5 23.16 -0.34 -3.16
N LYS A 6 22.34 0.19 -2.25
CA LYS A 6 21.44 -0.60 -1.40
C LYS A 6 20.20 -0.92 -2.23
N TYR A 7 19.85 -2.19 -2.37
CA TYR A 7 18.69 -2.64 -3.12
C TYR A 7 17.97 -3.74 -2.34
N GLN A 8 16.66 -3.85 -2.55
CA GLN A 8 15.85 -4.93 -2.00
C GLN A 8 15.43 -5.84 -3.14
N LEU A 9 15.64 -7.14 -2.99
CA LEU A 9 15.12 -8.13 -3.93
C LEU A 9 13.60 -8.18 -3.80
N THR A 10 12.89 -8.13 -4.92
CA THR A 10 11.40 -8.10 -4.96
C THR A 10 10.80 -9.45 -5.35
N ALA A 11 11.56 -10.34 -5.98
CA ALA A 11 11.13 -11.68 -6.33
C ALA A 11 10.91 -12.51 -5.06
N GLY A 12 9.66 -12.95 -4.82
CA GLY A 12 9.25 -13.63 -3.59
C GLY A 12 8.64 -12.73 -2.52
N THR A 13 8.29 -11.48 -2.84
CA THR A 13 7.52 -10.61 -1.94
C THR A 13 6.11 -11.17 -1.74
N SER A 14 5.73 -11.48 -0.51
CA SER A 14 4.36 -11.86 -0.18
C SER A 14 3.56 -10.63 0.22
N ILE A 15 2.32 -10.57 -0.24
CA ILE A 15 1.38 -9.49 0.07
C ILE A 15 0.25 -10.10 0.89
N GLY A 16 0.14 -9.69 2.14
CA GLY A 16 -0.95 -10.07 3.04
C GLY A 16 -1.97 -8.95 3.16
N ILE A 17 -3.26 -9.29 3.07
CA ILE A 17 -4.39 -8.37 3.25
C ILE A 17 -5.27 -8.89 4.38
N THR A 18 -5.79 -8.01 5.21
CA THR A 18 -6.62 -8.44 6.35
C THR A 18 -7.97 -8.99 5.89
N ASP A 19 -8.39 -10.11 6.47
CA ASP A 19 -9.72 -10.69 6.23
C ASP A 19 -10.87 -9.82 6.78
N ALA A 20 -10.59 -9.05 7.83
CA ALA A 20 -11.54 -8.14 8.46
C ALA A 20 -11.15 -6.66 8.26
N ALA A 21 -12.14 -5.79 8.48
CA ALA A 21 -11.94 -4.35 8.58
C ALA A 21 -11.06 -4.03 9.79
N ILE A 22 -10.14 -3.09 9.61
CA ILE A 22 -9.20 -2.66 10.67
C ILE A 22 -9.25 -1.14 10.80
N GLU A 23 -9.29 -0.63 12.03
CA GLU A 23 -9.30 0.82 12.28
C GLU A 23 -7.89 1.39 12.49
N THR A 24 -6.98 0.62 13.09
CA THR A 24 -5.62 1.05 13.42
C THR A 24 -4.54 0.04 13.00
N LEU A 25 -3.31 0.51 12.83
CA LEU A 25 -2.18 -0.37 12.53
C LEU A 25 -1.86 -1.37 13.66
N GLU A 26 -2.32 -1.13 14.89
CA GLU A 26 -2.07 -2.01 16.04
C GLU A 26 -2.93 -3.28 15.99
N ASP A 27 -4.15 -3.17 15.45
CA ASP A 27 -5.06 -4.30 15.26
C ASP A 27 -4.54 -5.32 14.23
N MET A 28 -3.56 -4.93 13.41
CA MET A 28 -2.89 -5.81 12.46
C MET A 28 -2.13 -6.95 13.13
N ALA A 29 -1.71 -6.80 14.39
CA ALA A 29 -0.97 -7.83 15.10
C ALA A 29 -1.81 -9.09 15.38
N THR A 30 -3.14 -8.93 15.49
CA THR A 30 -4.09 -10.01 15.76
C THR A 30 -4.90 -10.44 14.53
N ALA A 31 -4.72 -9.75 13.41
CA ALA A 31 -5.55 -9.96 12.23
C ALA A 31 -5.04 -11.10 11.35
N THR A 32 -5.97 -11.91 10.84
CA THR A 32 -5.67 -12.94 9.84
C THR A 32 -5.33 -12.26 8.51
N LEU A 33 -4.12 -12.54 8.01
CA LEU A 33 -3.64 -12.07 6.71
C LEU A 33 -3.94 -13.11 5.64
N LEU A 34 -4.68 -12.71 4.61
CA LEU A 34 -4.93 -13.44 3.39
C LEU A 34 -3.86 -13.09 2.37
N GLU A 35 -3.18 -14.10 1.84
CA GLU A 35 -2.15 -13.89 0.83
C GLU A 35 -2.77 -13.62 -0.55
N ILE A 36 -2.32 -12.55 -1.21
CA ILE A 36 -2.70 -12.19 -2.59
C ILE A 36 -1.51 -12.24 -3.56
N GLY A 37 -0.31 -12.58 -3.05
CA GLY A 37 0.95 -12.55 -3.80
C GLY A 37 0.99 -13.47 -5.04
N THR A 38 0.13 -14.49 -5.10
CA THR A 38 0.04 -15.39 -6.26
C THR A 38 -0.68 -14.76 -7.47
N THR A 39 -1.55 -13.78 -7.23
CA THR A 39 -2.34 -13.13 -8.29
C THR A 39 -1.82 -11.73 -8.64
N GLN A 40 -1.10 -11.06 -7.74
CA GLN A 40 -0.51 -9.74 -7.99
C GLN A 40 0.82 -9.83 -8.74
N LYS A 41 1.04 -8.91 -9.68
CA LYS A 41 2.28 -8.80 -10.48
C LYS A 41 3.11 -7.58 -10.10
N GLU A 42 2.45 -6.49 -9.72
CA GLU A 42 3.12 -5.24 -9.40
C GLU A 42 2.38 -4.51 -8.28
N VAL A 43 3.15 -3.88 -7.40
CA VAL A 43 2.66 -2.98 -6.36
C VAL A 43 3.41 -1.67 -6.46
N THR A 44 2.70 -0.57 -6.63
CA THR A 44 3.30 0.76 -6.63
C THR A 44 2.69 1.60 -5.51
N TYR A 45 3.55 2.26 -4.74
CA TYR A 45 3.15 3.19 -3.69
C TYR A 45 3.66 4.58 -4.03
N THR A 46 2.75 5.55 -4.02
CA THR A 46 3.03 6.97 -4.16
C THR A 46 2.60 7.65 -2.87
N GLY A 47 3.57 8.17 -2.12
CA GLY A 47 3.29 9.00 -0.96
C GLY A 47 2.53 10.26 -1.36
N GLY A 48 1.56 10.67 -0.55
CA GLY A 48 0.84 11.92 -0.82
C GLY A 48 1.76 13.12 -0.61
N GLN A 49 1.66 14.09 -1.52
CA GLN A 49 2.40 15.34 -1.40
C GLN A 49 1.81 16.18 -0.26
N LYS A 50 2.70 16.88 0.46
CA LYS A 50 2.30 17.93 1.38
C LYS A 50 1.97 19.15 0.54
N GLN A 51 0.87 19.83 0.87
CA GLN A 51 0.64 21.17 0.32
C GLN A 51 1.53 22.12 1.09
N ASP A 52 2.33 22.92 0.40
CA ASP A 52 2.98 24.06 1.02
C ASP A 52 1.91 25.11 1.34
N VAL A 53 1.82 25.50 2.62
CA VAL A 53 0.99 26.61 3.07
C VAL A 53 1.89 27.82 3.16
N GLU A 54 1.67 28.77 2.26
CA GLU A 54 2.33 30.06 2.31
C GLU A 54 1.76 30.87 3.48
N VAL A 55 2.59 31.14 4.48
CA VAL A 55 2.23 31.91 5.69
C VAL A 55 2.92 33.28 5.72
N THR A 56 3.50 33.70 4.59
CA THR A 56 4.19 34.98 4.44
C THR A 56 3.34 36.15 4.97
N VAL A 57 3.85 36.85 5.98
CA VAL A 57 3.20 38.04 6.54
C VAL A 57 3.87 39.31 6.00
N LEU A 58 3.21 40.47 6.15
CA LEU A 58 3.67 41.76 5.63
C LEU A 58 5.03 42.24 6.20
N LEU A 59 5.54 41.57 7.23
CA LEU A 59 6.83 41.82 7.87
C LEU A 59 7.85 40.70 7.63
N SER A 60 7.52 39.69 6.82
CA SER A 60 8.46 38.63 6.47
C SER A 60 9.46 39.14 5.44
N ASP A 61 10.75 38.96 5.72
CA ASP A 61 11.83 39.32 4.80
C ASP A 61 11.99 38.32 3.63
N GLU A 62 11.45 37.10 3.77
CA GLU A 62 11.48 36.01 2.78
C GLU A 62 10.14 35.25 2.76
N GLN A 63 9.90 34.44 1.71
CA GLN A 63 8.70 33.59 1.64
C GLN A 63 8.78 32.50 2.71
N GLU A 64 7.76 32.44 3.55
CA GLU A 64 7.65 31.46 4.62
C GLU A 64 6.66 30.37 4.20
N MET A 65 7.19 29.17 3.98
CA MET A 65 6.42 27.98 3.63
C MET A 65 6.37 27.05 4.83
N ASP A 66 5.16 26.70 5.28
CA ASP A 66 4.94 25.64 6.24
C ASP A 66 4.29 24.43 5.57
N ASN A 67 4.54 23.24 6.11
CA ASN A 67 3.94 22.01 5.60
C ASN A 67 2.47 21.94 6.02
N GLY A 68 1.57 22.04 5.06
CA GLY A 68 0.15 21.80 5.23
C GLY A 68 -0.20 20.33 5.48
N LEU A 69 -1.51 20.05 5.44
CA LEU A 69 -2.04 18.70 5.63
C LEU A 69 -1.46 17.75 4.56
N GLU A 70 -0.91 16.62 5.03
CA GLU A 70 -0.46 15.55 4.16
C GLU A 70 -1.65 15.01 3.36
N SER A 71 -1.56 15.07 2.02
CA SER A 71 -2.50 14.36 1.17
C SER A 71 -2.36 12.85 1.44
N PRO A 72 -3.45 12.07 1.43
CA PRO A 72 -3.34 10.63 1.62
C PRO A 72 -2.55 10.00 0.46
N GLY A 73 -1.62 9.10 0.78
CA GLY A 73 -0.88 8.34 -0.23
C GLY A 73 -1.79 7.43 -1.05
N GLU A 74 -1.30 7.02 -2.21
CA GLU A 74 -1.98 6.08 -3.09
C GLU A 74 -1.13 4.82 -3.25
N LEU A 75 -1.78 3.67 -3.19
CA LEU A 75 -1.19 2.36 -3.45
C LEU A 75 -1.98 1.74 -4.60
N SER A 76 -1.31 1.32 -5.67
CA SER A 76 -1.94 0.54 -6.73
C SER A 76 -1.38 -0.88 -6.74
N LEU A 77 -2.29 -1.84 -6.81
CA LEU A 77 -2.02 -3.26 -6.97
C LEU A 77 -2.46 -3.65 -8.37
N SER A 78 -1.58 -4.24 -9.17
CA SER A 78 -1.93 -4.70 -10.51
C SER A 78 -1.48 -6.15 -10.72
N GLY A 79 -2.30 -6.94 -11.40
CA GLY A 79 -2.07 -8.36 -11.55
C GLY A 79 -3.11 -9.08 -12.39
N ASN A 80 -3.29 -10.36 -12.10
CA ASN A 80 -4.33 -11.19 -12.67
C ASN A 80 -5.60 -11.06 -11.82
N TRP A 81 -6.74 -10.89 -12.50
CA TRP A 81 -8.02 -10.87 -11.83
C TRP A 81 -8.52 -12.30 -11.62
N LEU A 82 -8.77 -12.68 -10.37
CA LEU A 82 -9.29 -14.00 -10.01
C LEU A 82 -10.39 -13.84 -8.96
N PRO A 83 -11.67 -14.07 -9.29
CA PRO A 83 -12.77 -13.81 -8.38
C PRO A 83 -12.82 -14.79 -7.20
N SER A 84 -12.13 -15.92 -7.28
CA SER A 84 -12.02 -16.91 -6.19
C SER A 84 -10.85 -16.66 -5.24
N ASP A 85 -10.02 -15.65 -5.49
CA ASP A 85 -8.92 -15.29 -4.60
C ASP A 85 -9.47 -14.59 -3.35
N THR A 86 -9.19 -15.15 -2.18
CA THR A 86 -9.72 -14.67 -0.90
C THR A 86 -9.22 -13.26 -0.57
N GLY A 87 -7.99 -12.90 -0.98
CA GLY A 87 -7.46 -11.55 -0.82
C GLY A 87 -8.20 -10.53 -1.69
N GLN A 88 -8.47 -10.87 -2.95
CA GLN A 88 -9.30 -10.03 -3.83
C GLN A 88 -10.75 -9.94 -3.38
N MET A 89 -11.30 -11.00 -2.79
CA MET A 89 -12.63 -10.98 -2.17
C MET A 89 -12.69 -10.02 -0.98
N SER A 90 -11.69 -10.04 -0.10
CA SER A 90 -11.61 -9.11 1.03
C SER A 90 -11.55 -7.65 0.57
N LEU A 91 -10.75 -7.34 -0.46
CA LEU A 91 -10.72 -6.00 -1.05
C LEU A 91 -12.07 -5.61 -1.67
N ARG A 92 -12.75 -6.51 -2.39
CA ARG A 92 -14.09 -6.21 -2.93
C ARG A 92 -15.13 -5.98 -1.85
N ALA A 93 -15.07 -6.75 -0.75
CA ALA A 93 -15.91 -6.50 0.41
C ALA A 93 -15.63 -5.11 1.00
N ALA A 94 -14.35 -4.73 1.09
CA ALA A 94 -13.90 -3.42 1.56
C ALA A 94 -14.39 -2.24 0.69
N ASP A 95 -14.49 -2.46 -0.62
CA ASP A 95 -15.05 -1.48 -1.56
C ASP A 95 -16.56 -1.29 -1.34
N ALA A 96 -17.29 -2.39 -1.12
CA ALA A 96 -18.74 -2.36 -0.90
C ALA A 96 -19.13 -1.75 0.46
N ASP A 97 -18.39 -2.05 1.52
CA ASP A 97 -18.66 -1.57 2.88
C ASP A 97 -17.92 -0.27 3.25
N ASN A 98 -17.06 0.25 2.35
CA ASN A 98 -16.17 1.39 2.57
C ASN A 98 -15.24 1.22 3.78
N SER A 99 -14.93 0.00 4.19
CA SER A 99 -14.06 -0.30 5.31
C SER A 99 -12.58 -0.13 4.95
N LYS A 100 -11.77 0.06 5.99
CA LYS A 100 -10.31 0.10 5.88
C LYS A 100 -9.75 -1.31 6.06
N ARG A 101 -8.74 -1.65 5.28
CA ARG A 101 -8.01 -2.93 5.32
C ARG A 101 -6.56 -2.69 5.62
N GLY A 102 -5.96 -3.61 6.37
CA GLY A 102 -4.53 -3.64 6.57
C GLY A 102 -3.84 -4.38 5.43
N ILE A 103 -2.76 -3.82 4.89
CA ILE A 103 -1.88 -4.49 3.94
C ILE A 103 -0.49 -4.60 4.56
N VAL A 104 0.08 -5.80 4.47
CA VAL A 104 1.47 -6.09 4.84
C VAL A 104 2.19 -6.61 3.61
N LEU A 105 3.18 -5.86 3.13
CA LEU A 105 4.14 -6.35 2.16
C LEU A 105 5.33 -6.92 2.91
N THR A 106 5.61 -8.21 2.73
CA THR A 106 6.80 -8.87 3.30
C THR A 106 7.77 -9.17 2.17
N PHE A 107 8.91 -8.49 2.18
CA PHE A 107 9.98 -8.72 1.22
C PHE A 107 10.76 -9.99 1.58
N PRO A 108 11.44 -10.64 0.61
CA PRO A 108 12.27 -11.83 0.87
C PRO A 108 13.42 -11.57 1.85
N SER A 109 13.83 -10.32 2.06
CA SER A 109 14.79 -9.94 3.10
C SER A 109 14.23 -9.97 4.53
N GLY A 110 12.93 -10.24 4.71
CA GLY A 110 12.24 -10.20 6.00
C GLY A 110 11.72 -8.80 6.37
N ASN A 111 12.13 -7.77 5.63
CA ASN A 111 11.62 -6.40 5.78
C ASN A 111 10.12 -6.35 5.46
N LYS A 112 9.37 -5.57 6.24
CA LYS A 112 7.92 -5.43 6.08
C LYS A 112 7.51 -3.98 5.89
N SER A 113 6.54 -3.77 5.03
CA SER A 113 5.83 -2.50 4.89
C SER A 113 4.37 -2.73 5.24
N THR A 114 3.94 -2.17 6.36
CA THR A 114 2.57 -2.29 6.86
C THR A 114 1.84 -0.98 6.66
N MET A 115 0.67 -1.03 6.06
CA MET A 115 -0.11 0.16 5.73
C MET A 115 -1.59 -0.10 5.89
N LEU A 116 -2.30 0.91 6.39
CA LEU A 116 -3.75 0.92 6.42
C LEU A 116 -4.25 1.54 5.12
N VAL A 117 -5.15 0.85 4.42
CA VAL A 117 -5.62 1.28 3.10
C VAL A 117 -7.14 1.20 3.01
N GLN A 118 -7.70 1.95 2.08
CA GLN A 118 -9.11 1.90 1.74
C GLN A 118 -9.24 1.77 0.22
N VAL A 119 -10.14 0.92 -0.26
CA VAL A 119 -10.33 0.75 -1.70
C VAL A 119 -10.93 2.02 -2.29
N ARG A 120 -10.37 2.44 -3.43
CA ARG A 120 -10.86 3.58 -4.21
C ARG A 120 -11.56 3.13 -5.46
N GLN A 121 -11.00 2.10 -6.09
CA GLN A 121 -11.47 1.60 -7.36
C GLN A 121 -10.93 0.20 -7.58
N GLU A 122 -11.81 -0.72 -7.98
CA GLU A 122 -11.43 -1.96 -8.65
C GLU A 122 -11.48 -1.76 -10.17
N THR A 123 -10.49 -2.29 -10.87
CA THR A 123 -10.46 -2.35 -12.32
C THR A 123 -10.20 -3.77 -12.77
N TRP A 124 -10.89 -4.21 -13.80
CA TRP A 124 -10.61 -5.47 -14.46
C TRP A 124 -10.83 -5.32 -15.97
N SER A 125 -10.06 -6.10 -16.72
CA SER A 125 -10.08 -6.12 -18.17
C SER A 125 -9.84 -7.56 -18.64
N VAL A 126 -10.58 -7.97 -19.67
CA VAL A 126 -10.45 -9.30 -20.25
C VAL A 126 -10.08 -9.14 -21.71
N GLY A 127 -8.92 -9.70 -22.08
CA GLY A 127 -8.45 -9.75 -23.45
C GLY A 127 -8.76 -11.09 -24.10
N VAL A 128 -8.86 -11.10 -25.43
CA VAL A 128 -9.08 -12.32 -26.25
C VAL A 128 -7.97 -13.37 -26.11
N ASN A 129 -6.80 -12.99 -25.58
CA ASN A 129 -5.64 -13.86 -25.34
C ASN A 129 -5.67 -14.61 -23.98
N GLY A 130 -6.84 -14.76 -23.35
CA GLY A 130 -7.09 -15.83 -22.38
C GLY A 130 -6.67 -15.58 -20.93
N VAL A 131 -6.33 -14.34 -20.53
CA VAL A 131 -6.08 -14.00 -19.12
C VAL A 131 -6.78 -12.69 -18.77
N ALA A 132 -7.55 -12.71 -17.67
CA ALA A 132 -8.13 -11.52 -17.09
C ALA A 132 -7.07 -10.76 -16.28
N SER A 133 -6.83 -9.51 -16.63
CA SER A 133 -5.98 -8.59 -15.88
C SER A 133 -6.85 -7.70 -15.00
N GLY A 134 -6.41 -7.44 -13.78
CA GLY A 134 -7.12 -6.54 -12.88
C GLY A 134 -6.18 -5.84 -11.93
N GLY A 135 -6.72 -4.85 -11.26
CA GLY A 135 -5.98 -4.07 -10.28
C GLY A 135 -6.89 -3.31 -9.36
N PHE A 136 -6.35 -2.95 -8.20
CA PHE A 136 -7.02 -2.17 -7.20
C PHE A 136 -6.22 -0.90 -6.95
N THR A 137 -6.90 0.23 -7.04
CA THR A 137 -6.36 1.50 -6.54
C THR A 137 -6.85 1.68 -5.12
N LEU A 138 -5.91 1.84 -4.20
CA LEU A 138 -6.11 1.91 -2.77
C LEU A 138 -5.57 3.24 -2.25
N ARG A 139 -6.31 3.87 -1.34
CA ARG A 139 -5.87 5.08 -0.64
C ARG A 139 -5.28 4.70 0.69
N VAL A 140 -4.04 5.09 0.94
CA VAL A 140 -3.35 4.89 2.22
C VAL A 140 -3.89 5.87 3.25
N LYS A 141 -4.31 5.35 4.41
CA LYS A 141 -4.79 6.11 5.55
C LYS A 141 -3.71 6.14 6.62
N GLY A 142 -3.16 7.33 6.86
CA GLY A 142 -2.04 7.51 7.78
C GLY A 142 -0.69 7.23 7.11
N LYS A 143 0.32 6.96 7.93
CA LYS A 143 1.70 6.74 7.46
C LYS A 143 2.00 5.24 7.37
N PRO A 144 2.64 4.76 6.29
CA PRO A 144 3.13 3.39 6.24
C PRO A 144 4.19 3.18 7.33
N GLN A 145 4.11 2.04 8.01
CA GLN A 145 5.13 1.59 8.95
C GLN A 145 6.10 0.66 8.24
N TYR A 146 7.37 1.04 8.24
CA TYR A 146 8.45 0.22 7.72
C TYR A 146 9.11 -0.49 8.88
N THR A 147 9.09 -1.82 8.86
CA THR A 147 9.83 -2.65 9.81
C THR A 147 11.01 -3.24 9.06
N GLU A 148 12.21 -2.76 9.38
CA GLU A 148 13.43 -3.43 8.97
C GLU A 148 13.69 -4.58 9.94
N VAL A 149 13.88 -5.78 9.41
CA VAL A 149 14.53 -6.84 10.17
C VAL A 149 16.01 -6.56 10.03
N SER A 150 16.64 -6.01 11.07
CA SER A 150 18.10 -5.92 11.10
C SER A 150 18.62 -7.32 10.82
N ALA A 151 19.39 -7.48 9.74
CA ALA A 151 20.12 -8.71 9.50
C ALA A 151 20.89 -9.02 10.78
N GLY A 152 20.40 -10.01 11.54
CA GLY A 152 21.04 -10.51 12.73
C GLY A 152 22.45 -10.93 12.36
N ALA A 153 23.39 -10.54 13.23
CA ALA A 153 24.82 -10.79 13.18
C ALA A 153 25.20 -12.24 12.85
#